data_AF-A0A518CBL3-F1
#
_entry.id   AF-A0A518CBL3-F1
#
_cell.length_a   1.000
_cell.length_b   1.000
_cell.length_c   1.000
_cell.angle_alpha   90.00
_cell.angle_beta   90.00
_cell.angle_gamma   90.00
#
_symmetry.space_group_name_H-M   'P 1'
#
loop_
_entity.id
_entity.type
_entity.pdbx_description
1 polymer ?
#
loop_
_entity_poly.entity_id
_entity_poly.type
_entity_poly.pdbx_seq_one_letter_code
_entity_poly.pdbx_strand_id
1 'polypeptide(L)'
;MDYSEMRVKYLIFNFRYPTYMAMQIGLFIVWILLGIVGLAFMGSDNWVLANAHWLCPAIAIAEAIEAAVAIYFAKKKWELENS
;
A
#
# COMPACT_ATOMS: atom_id res chain seq x y z
N MET A 1 0.64 -18.45 15.18
CA MET A 1 -0.66 -18.19 14.55
C MET A 1 -0.45 -18.23 13.06
N ASP A 2 -1.12 -19.14 12.36
CA ASP A 2 -1.14 -19.14 10.91
C ASP A 2 -2.12 -18.04 10.43
N TYR A 3 -1.59 -17.00 9.78
CA TYR A 3 -2.38 -15.90 9.25
C TYR A 3 -2.84 -16.13 7.80
N SER A 4 -2.59 -17.31 7.23
CA SER A 4 -2.94 -17.66 5.85
C SER A 4 -4.44 -17.52 5.54
N GLU A 5 -5.29 -17.74 6.53
CA GLU A 5 -6.75 -17.65 6.41
C GLU A 5 -7.32 -16.27 6.78
N MET A 6 -6.51 -15.40 7.39
CA MET A 6 -6.95 -14.07 7.80
C MET A 6 -7.38 -13.24 6.58
N ARG A 7 -8.51 -12.55 6.71
CA ARG A 7 -9.06 -11.69 5.66
C ARG A 7 -8.83 -10.23 5.98
N VAL A 8 -8.19 -9.51 5.06
CA VAL A 8 -7.98 -8.06 5.15
C VAL A 8 -8.91 -7.37 4.17
N LYS A 9 -9.68 -6.41 4.67
CA LYS A 9 -10.53 -5.57 3.82
C LYS A 9 -9.72 -4.40 3.30
N TYR A 10 -9.70 -4.23 1.98
CA TYR A 10 -9.07 -3.09 1.31
C TYR A 10 -10.06 -2.54 0.30
N LEU A 11 -10.41 -1.26 0.45
CA LEU A 11 -11.52 -0.63 -0.27
C LEU A 11 -12.81 -1.46 -0.13
N ILE A 12 -13.28 -2.06 -1.23
CA ILE A 12 -14.49 -2.90 -1.31
C ILE A 12 -14.19 -4.40 -1.32
N PHE A 13 -12.92 -4.81 -1.37
CA PHE A 13 -12.53 -6.21 -1.54
C PHE A 13 -12.02 -6.82 -0.24
N ASN A 14 -12.28 -8.12 -0.05
CA ASN A 14 -11.75 -8.92 1.05
C ASN A 14 -10.68 -9.87 0.53
N PHE A 15 -9.42 -9.52 0.77
CA PHE A 15 -8.28 -10.32 0.33
C PHE A 15 -7.85 -11.31 1.41
N ARG A 16 -7.26 -12.44 1.01
CA ARG A 16 -6.43 -13.24 1.94
C ARG A 16 -5.21 -12.43 2.30
N TYR A 17 -4.78 -12.49 3.55
CA TYR A 17 -3.59 -11.78 4.04
C TYR A 17 -2.35 -11.93 3.14
N PRO A 18 -1.92 -13.14 2.71
CA PRO A 18 -0.76 -13.25 1.82
C PRO A 18 -0.95 -12.54 0.47
N THR A 19 -2.16 -12.61 -0.12
CA THR A 19 -2.48 -11.92 -1.37
C THR A 19 -2.48 -10.40 -1.17
N TYR A 20 -3.02 -9.92 -0.06
CA TYR A 20 -3.03 -8.51 0.31
C TYR A 20 -1.61 -7.96 0.46
N MET A 21 -0.74 -8.69 1.18
CA MET A 21 0.65 -8.30 1.38
C MET A 21 1.42 -8.24 0.05
N ALA A 22 1.24 -9.22 -0.83
CA ALA A 22 1.85 -9.21 -2.15
C ALA A 22 1.41 -8.00 -2.99
N MET A 23 0.11 -7.67 -2.97
CA MET A 23 -0.44 -6.49 -3.65
C MET A 23 0.16 -5.20 -3.11
N GLN A 24 0.22 -5.04 -1.79
CA GLN A 24 0.78 -3.84 -1.15
C GLN A 24 2.26 -3.66 -1.49
N ILE A 25 3.07 -4.71 -1.42
CA ILE A 25 4.48 -4.67 -1.83
C ILE A 25 4.62 -4.24 -3.30
N GLY A 26 3.77 -4.78 -4.19
CA GLY A 26 3.74 -4.37 -5.60
C GLY A 26 3.45 -2.88 -5.77
N LEU A 27 2.44 -2.36 -5.06
CA LEU A 27 2.10 -0.93 -5.07
C LEU A 27 3.27 -0.06 -4.59
N PHE A 28 3.95 -0.45 -3.50
CA PHE A 28 5.13 0.27 -3.01
C PHE A 28 6.24 0.37 -4.05
N ILE A 29 6.55 -0.74 -4.72
CA ILE A 29 7.58 -0.78 -5.75
C ILE A 29 7.20 0.17 -6.90
N VAL A 30 5.95 0.15 -7.34
CA VAL A 30 5.46 1.05 -8.41
C VAL A 30 5.61 2.51 -8.00
N TRP A 31 5.21 2.89 -6.80
CA TRP A 31 5.35 4.28 -6.33
C TRP A 31 6.80 4.72 -6.23
N ILE A 32 7.70 3.86 -5.76
CA ILE A 32 9.15 4.16 -5.72
C ILE A 32 9.70 4.39 -7.13
N LEU A 33 9.36 3.49 -8.09
CA LEU A 33 9.81 3.63 -9.47
C LEU A 33 9.29 4.91 -10.12
N LEU A 34 8.02 5.26 -9.89
CA LEU A 34 7.45 6.53 -10.38
C LEU A 34 8.12 7.75 -9.75
N GLY A 35 8.47 7.69 -8.47
CA GLY A 35 9.23 8.76 -7.80
C GLY A 35 10.62 8.95 -8.41
N ILE A 36 11.33 7.85 -8.71
CA ILE A 36 12.64 7.88 -9.39
C ILE A 36 12.50 8.47 -10.79
N VAL A 37 11.49 8.05 -11.56
CA VAL A 37 11.19 8.64 -12.87
C VAL A 37 10.92 10.14 -12.70
N GLY A 38 10.15 10.55 -11.70
CA GLY A 38 9.89 11.95 -11.39
C GLY A 38 11.15 12.80 -11.18
N LEU A 39 12.21 12.23 -10.61
CA LEU A 39 13.50 12.94 -10.47
C LEU A 39 14.12 13.28 -11.83
N ALA A 40 13.99 12.39 -12.82
CA ALA A 40 14.48 12.64 -14.19
C ALA A 40 13.66 13.72 -14.92
N PHE A 41 12.44 14.02 -14.46
CA PHE A 41 11.52 14.97 -15.09
C PHE A 41 11.21 16.20 -14.22
N MET A 42 12.01 16.51 -13.19
CA MET A 42 11.78 17.67 -12.30
C MET A 42 11.61 19.02 -13.01
N GLY A 43 12.17 19.19 -14.21
CA GLY A 43 12.04 20.39 -15.04
C GLY A 43 10.97 20.29 -16.15
N SER A 44 10.11 19.28 -16.12
CA SER A 44 9.07 19.06 -17.14
C SER A 44 7.93 20.07 -17.01
N ASP A 45 7.36 20.49 -18.14
CA ASP A 45 6.12 21.29 -18.18
C ASP A 45 4.89 20.49 -17.69
N ASN A 46 4.99 19.15 -17.69
CA ASN A 46 3.96 18.31 -17.11
C ASN A 46 4.08 18.30 -15.58
N TRP A 47 3.14 18.97 -14.91
CA TRP A 47 3.10 19.09 -13.45
C TRP A 47 3.22 17.75 -12.71
N VAL A 48 2.56 16.70 -13.20
CA VAL A 48 2.58 15.38 -12.55
C VAL A 48 3.98 14.80 -12.57
N LEU A 49 4.66 14.85 -13.73
CA LEU A 49 6.02 14.35 -13.87
C LEU A 49 7.03 15.20 -13.08
N ALA A 50 6.86 16.51 -13.09
CA ALA A 50 7.72 17.43 -12.35
C ALA A 50 7.66 17.21 -10.83
N ASN A 51 6.49 16.81 -10.31
CA ASN A 51 6.23 16.66 -8.87
C ASN A 51 6.22 15.20 -8.39
N ALA A 52 6.29 14.21 -9.29
CA ALA A 52 6.25 12.79 -8.94
C ALA A 52 7.32 12.39 -7.91
N HIS A 53 8.48 13.05 -7.91
CA HIS A 53 9.58 12.76 -6.98
C HIS A 53 9.23 12.98 -5.50
N TRP A 54 8.30 13.89 -5.17
CA TRP A 54 7.80 14.08 -3.80
C TRP A 54 6.38 13.53 -3.62
N LEU A 55 5.56 13.55 -4.67
CA LEU A 55 4.18 13.08 -4.63
C LEU A 55 4.12 11.55 -4.45
N CYS A 56 4.94 10.79 -5.18
CA CYS A 56 4.92 9.33 -5.08
C CYS A 56 5.38 8.81 -3.71
N PRO A 57 6.45 9.33 -3.08
CA PRO A 57 6.75 9.01 -1.69
C PRO A 57 5.62 9.36 -0.70
N ALA A 58 4.97 10.52 -0.88
CA ALA A 58 3.85 10.90 -0.03
C ALA A 58 2.67 9.91 -0.14
N ILE A 59 2.35 9.47 -1.35
CA ILE A 59 1.31 8.45 -1.60
C ILE A 59 1.73 7.10 -1.00
N ALA A 60 2.99 6.68 -1.18
CA ALA A 60 3.49 5.44 -0.60
C ALA A 60 3.35 5.46 0.95
N ILE A 61 3.67 6.57 1.61
CA ILE A 61 3.48 6.71 3.06
C ILE A 61 2.00 6.58 3.45
N ALA A 62 1.09 7.21 2.70
CA ALA A 62 -0.34 7.11 2.95
C ALA A 62 -0.84 5.66 2.83
N GLU A 63 -0.44 4.94 1.78
CA GLU A 63 -0.75 3.53 1.59
C GLU A 63 -0.18 2.65 2.72
N ALA A 64 1.02 2.96 3.23
CA ALA A 64 1.61 2.24 4.36
C ALA A 64 0.79 2.37 5.64
N ILE A 65 0.31 3.58 5.92
CA ILE A 65 -0.53 3.85 7.08
C ILE A 65 -1.87 3.13 6.92
N GLU A 66 -2.51 3.22 5.76
CA GLU A 66 -3.76 2.51 5.49
C GLU A 66 -3.58 1.00 5.65
N ALA A 67 -2.50 0.43 5.10
CA ALA A 67 -2.23 -0.99 5.20
C ALA A 67 -1.99 -1.45 6.64
N ALA A 68 -1.23 -0.68 7.44
CA ALA A 68 -1.02 -0.99 8.85
C ALA A 68 -2.34 -1.00 9.63
N VAL A 69 -3.21 -0.01 9.39
CA VAL A 69 -4.53 0.09 10.02
C VAL A 69 -5.43 -1.09 9.60
N ALA A 70 -5.49 -1.41 8.31
CA ALA A 70 -6.30 -2.50 7.79
C ALA A 70 -5.87 -3.87 8.37
N ILE A 71 -4.55 -4.12 8.43
CA ILE A 71 -4.00 -5.34 9.02
C ILE A 71 -4.31 -5.41 10.52
N TYR A 72 -4.17 -4.30 11.25
CA TYR A 72 -4.49 -4.25 12.67
C TYR A 72 -5.94 -4.64 12.96
N PHE A 73 -6.89 -4.05 12.22
CA PHE A 73 -8.31 -4.39 12.38
C PHE A 73 -8.62 -5.83 11.96
N ALA A 74 -8.03 -6.32 10.88
CA ALA A 74 -8.19 -7.70 10.43
C ALA A 74 -7.70 -8.70 11.48
N LYS A 75 -6.52 -8.43 12.08
CA LYS A 75 -5.95 -9.26 13.13
C LYS A 75 -6.83 -9.30 14.37
N LYS A 76 -7.27 -8.13 14.85
CA LYS A 76 -8.16 -8.04 16.02
C LYS A 76 -9.47 -8.80 15.80
N LYS A 77 -10.05 -8.72 14.60
CA LYS A 77 -11.25 -9.46 14.24
C LYS A 77 -11.00 -10.97 14.23
N TRP A 78 -9.91 -11.40 13.61
CA TRP A 78 -9.55 -12.82 13.53
C TRP A 78 -9.31 -13.43 14.91
N GLU A 79 -8.65 -12.72 15.82
CA GLU A 79 -8.43 -13.15 17.19
C GLU A 79 -9.76 -13.35 17.94
N LEU A 80 -10.74 -12.46 17.76
CA LEU A 80 -12.07 -12.59 18.37
C LEU A 80 -12.90 -13.75 17.82
N GLU A 81 -12.73 -14.09 16.53
CA GLU A 81 -13.47 -15.18 15.87
C GLU A 81 -12.87 -16.57 16.16
N ASN A 82 -11.61 -16.62 16.63
CA ASN A 82 -10.87 -17.87 16.87
C ASN A 82 -10.45 -18.06 18.34
N SER A 83 -11.00 -17.26 19.26
CA SER A 83 -10.86 -17.37 20.72
C SER A 83 -12.11 -17.96 21.36
#